data_AF-A0A662QGN8-F1
#
_entry.id   AF-A0A662QGN8-F1
#
_cell.length_a   1.000
_cell.length_b   1.000
_cell.length_c   1.000
_cell.angle_alpha   90.00
_cell.angle_beta   90.00
_cell.angle_gamma   90.00
#
_symmetry.space_group_name_H-M   'P 1'
#
loop_
_entity.id
_entity.type
_entity.pdbx_description
1 polymer ?
#
loop_
_entity_poly.entity_id
_entity_poly.type
_entity_poly.pdbx_seq_one_letter_code
_entity_poly.pdbx_strand_id
1 'polypeptide(L)'
;MVKDSKPRAGSLAFLPRCRASRLVPRVKYWPPREGDPKPLGFLGYKAGHLTSFYIDTTPNSPTQGQEVAKVATVIAAPPMLVAGLVAYADENHSLKELVRVWSKSVPVDLIRRKMPSWRPNEEEGLKKLESLKDRVAE
;
A
#
# COMPACT_ATOMS: atom_id res chain seq x y z
N MET A 1 -30.73 13.24 -40.80
CA MET A 1 -30.71 12.20 -39.74
C MET A 1 -30.33 12.89 -38.44
N VAL A 2 -31.25 13.03 -37.49
CA VAL A 2 -30.97 13.66 -36.19
C VAL A 2 -30.05 12.71 -35.42
N LYS A 3 -28.91 13.22 -34.95
CA LYS A 3 -27.87 12.41 -34.31
C LYS A 3 -28.04 12.52 -32.80
N ASP A 4 -28.64 11.50 -32.20
CA ASP A 4 -28.75 11.42 -30.75
C ASP A 4 -27.36 11.36 -30.11
N SER A 5 -27.09 12.24 -29.15
CA SER A 5 -25.85 12.23 -28.39
C SER A 5 -25.89 11.13 -27.34
N LYS A 6 -24.82 10.33 -27.26
CA LYS A 6 -24.60 9.41 -26.14
C LYS A 6 -23.18 9.54 -25.58
N PRO A 7 -22.98 9.29 -24.29
CA PRO A 7 -21.65 9.19 -23.72
C PRO A 7 -20.79 8.15 -24.44
N ARG A 8 -19.47 8.36 -24.42
CA ARG A 8 -18.53 7.37 -24.94
C ARG A 8 -18.64 6.05 -24.16
N ALA A 9 -18.55 4.94 -24.88
CA ALA A 9 -18.48 3.61 -24.26
C ALA A 9 -17.13 3.38 -23.57
N GLY A 10 -17.14 3.43 -22.23
CA GLY A 10 -16.00 3.11 -21.37
C GLY A 10 -14.98 4.23 -21.23
N SER A 11 -14.33 4.26 -20.06
CA SER A 11 -13.28 5.23 -19.75
C SER A 11 -12.01 4.98 -20.55
N LEU A 12 -11.40 6.07 -21.02
CA LEU A 12 -10.09 6.11 -21.66
C LEU A 12 -8.92 6.07 -20.67
N ALA A 13 -9.16 6.36 -19.39
CA ALA A 13 -8.12 6.47 -18.36
C ALA A 13 -7.44 5.14 -18.01
N PHE A 14 -8.02 4.02 -18.44
CA PHE A 14 -7.51 2.66 -18.19
C PHE A 14 -6.88 2.02 -19.44
N LEU A 15 -6.43 2.83 -20.39
CA LEU A 15 -5.65 2.37 -21.54
C LEU A 15 -4.14 2.40 -21.23
N PRO A 16 -3.35 1.46 -21.78
CA PRO A 16 -3.79 0.28 -22.53
C PRO A 16 -4.43 -0.77 -21.60
N ARG A 17 -5.48 -1.46 -22.08
CA ARG A 17 -6.10 -2.59 -21.37
C ARG A 17 -5.28 -3.86 -21.58
N CYS A 18 -4.14 -3.92 -20.90
CA CYS A 18 -3.21 -5.04 -20.95
C CYS A 18 -3.08 -5.73 -19.59
N ARG A 19 -2.40 -6.89 -19.56
CA ARG A 19 -2.08 -7.59 -18.32
C ARG A 19 -1.17 -6.71 -17.45
N ALA A 20 -1.46 -6.65 -16.15
CA ALA A 20 -0.58 -5.98 -15.21
C ALA A 20 0.83 -6.64 -15.22
N SER A 21 1.88 -5.83 -15.14
CA SER A 21 3.26 -6.31 -15.14
C SER A 21 3.66 -7.00 -13.83
N ARG A 22 2.85 -6.87 -12.78
CA ARG A 22 3.11 -7.41 -11.44
C ARG A 22 1.84 -7.98 -10.84
N LEU A 23 2.00 -9.03 -10.03
CA LEU A 23 0.90 -9.63 -9.27
C LEU A 23 0.49 -8.74 -8.08
N VAL A 24 1.47 -8.22 -7.34
CA VAL A 24 1.22 -7.34 -6.20
C VAL A 24 1.05 -5.90 -6.70
N PRO A 25 -0.06 -5.21 -6.34
CA PRO A 25 -0.30 -3.84 -6.78
C PRO A 25 0.74 -2.88 -6.19
N ARG A 26 1.10 -1.84 -6.96
CA ARG A 26 1.97 -0.76 -6.49
C ARG A 26 1.10 0.42 -6.05
N VAL A 27 1.33 0.89 -4.83
CA VAL A 27 0.75 2.14 -4.33
C VAL A 27 1.43 3.33 -5.01
N LYS A 28 0.65 4.21 -5.62
CA LYS A 28 1.17 5.40 -6.35
C LYS A 28 1.21 6.67 -5.49
N TYR A 29 0.38 6.72 -4.46
CA TYR A 29 0.22 7.88 -3.59
C TYR A 29 -0.01 7.39 -2.18
N TRP A 30 0.71 8.00 -1.23
CA TRP A 30 0.50 7.80 0.20
C TRP A 30 -0.13 9.07 0.78
N PRO A 31 -1.18 8.96 1.61
CA PRO A 31 -1.78 10.13 2.23
C PRO A 31 -0.81 10.79 3.21
N PRO A 32 -0.81 12.13 3.32
CA PRO A 32 -0.08 12.81 4.37
C PRO A 32 -0.61 12.34 5.73
N ARG A 33 0.28 12.22 6.71
CA ARG A 33 -0.07 11.79 8.06
C ARG A 33 0.43 12.81 9.07
N GLU A 34 -0.45 13.15 9.99
CA GLU A 34 -0.12 13.91 11.20
C GLU A 34 0.02 12.93 12.39
N GLY A 35 0.95 13.24 13.31
CA GLY A 35 1.22 12.46 14.51
C GLY A 35 2.31 11.40 14.35
N ASP A 36 2.28 10.38 15.22
CA ASP A 36 3.39 9.42 15.34
C ASP A 36 3.65 8.62 14.05
N PRO A 37 4.93 8.30 13.74
CA PRO A 37 5.30 7.45 12.61
C PRO A 37 4.68 6.06 12.72
N LYS A 38 3.89 5.66 11.71
CA LYS A 38 3.30 4.32 11.61
C LYS A 38 3.26 3.84 10.15
N PRO A 39 3.33 2.53 9.90
CA PRO A 39 3.10 1.98 8.56
C PRO A 39 1.73 2.38 8.03
N LEU A 40 1.68 2.84 6.77
CA LEU A 40 0.44 3.31 6.13
C LEU A 40 -0.30 2.23 5.32
N GLY A 41 0.31 1.07 5.13
CA GLY A 41 -0.21 0.03 4.26
C GLY A 41 -0.10 -1.36 4.87
N PHE A 42 -1.04 -2.22 4.51
CA PHE A 42 -1.07 -3.62 4.90
C PHE A 42 -1.49 -4.49 3.70
N LEU A 43 -0.95 -5.71 3.60
CA LEU A 43 -1.36 -6.66 2.56
C LEU A 43 -2.33 -7.69 3.15
N GLY A 44 -3.33 -8.06 2.36
CA GLY A 44 -4.28 -9.09 2.72
C GLY A 44 -4.67 -9.93 1.52
N TYR A 45 -5.20 -11.11 1.80
CA TYR A 45 -5.70 -12.05 0.80
C TYR A 45 -7.22 -12.06 0.85
N LYS A 46 -7.86 -11.91 -0.31
CA LYS A 46 -9.32 -12.02 -0.40
C LYS A 46 -9.73 -13.46 -0.07
N ALA A 47 -10.52 -13.64 0.98
CA ALA A 47 -11.07 -14.94 1.37
C ALA A 47 -12.44 -15.19 0.71
N GLY A 48 -13.30 -14.17 0.69
CA GLY A 48 -14.65 -14.30 0.14
C GLY A 48 -15.51 -13.08 0.43
N HIS A 49 -16.82 -13.25 0.32
CA HIS A 49 -17.83 -12.25 0.63
C HIS A 49 -18.90 -12.85 1.53
N LEU A 50 -19.51 -12.01 2.37
CA LEU A 50 -20.64 -12.37 3.21
C LEU A 50 -21.61 -11.19 3.31
N THR A 51 -22.81 -11.44 3.82
CA THR A 51 -23.76 -10.39 4.18
C THR A 51 -23.58 -10.05 5.66
N SER A 52 -23.22 -8.80 5.95
CA SER A 52 -23.15 -8.27 7.31
C SER A 52 -24.41 -7.48 7.63
N PHE A 53 -24.97 -7.74 8.81
CA PHE A 53 -26.04 -6.92 9.39
C PHE A 53 -25.42 -5.99 10.44
N TYR A 54 -25.78 -4.71 10.40
CA TYR A 54 -25.29 -3.72 11.35
C TYR A 54 -26.32 -2.60 11.54
N ILE A 55 -26.22 -1.88 12.66
CA ILE A 55 -27.06 -0.72 12.94
C ILE A 55 -26.47 0.50 12.22
N ASP A 56 -27.25 1.15 11.36
CA ASP A 56 -26.80 2.34 10.65
C ASP A 56 -26.70 3.54 11.60
N THR A 57 -25.49 4.03 11.80
CA THR A 57 -25.18 5.19 12.67
C THR A 57 -24.91 6.47 11.86
N THR A 58 -25.08 6.42 10.54
CA THR A 58 -24.81 7.56 9.65
C THR A 58 -25.82 8.68 9.90
N PRO A 59 -25.38 9.91 10.25
CA PRO A 59 -26.29 11.03 10.48
C PRO A 59 -27.11 11.38 9.23
N ASN A 60 -28.39 11.66 9.40
CA ASN A 60 -29.34 12.03 8.33
C ASN A 60 -29.57 10.94 7.27
N SER A 61 -29.15 9.70 7.54
CA SER A 61 -29.51 8.55 6.71
C SER A 61 -30.98 8.19 6.93
N PRO A 62 -31.76 7.86 5.88
CA PRO A 62 -33.12 7.37 6.03
C PRO A 62 -33.25 6.11 6.92
N THR A 63 -32.17 5.32 7.02
CA THR A 63 -32.10 4.10 7.82
C THR A 63 -31.40 4.29 9.17
N GLN A 64 -31.11 5.54 9.58
CA GLN A 64 -30.41 5.82 10.84
C GLN A 64 -31.14 5.18 12.04
N GLY A 65 -30.41 4.40 12.83
CA GLY A 65 -30.94 3.67 13.99
C GLY A 65 -31.62 2.33 13.66
N GLN A 66 -31.71 1.95 12.38
CA GLN A 66 -32.27 0.67 11.94
C GLN A 66 -31.16 -0.34 11.59
N GLU A 67 -31.49 -1.64 11.65
CA GLU A 67 -30.63 -2.71 11.18
C GLU A 67 -30.65 -2.77 9.64
N VAL A 68 -29.47 -2.76 9.03
CA VAL A 68 -29.30 -2.78 7.57
C VAL A 68 -28.38 -3.94 7.17
N ALA A 69 -28.76 -4.66 6.12
CA ALA A 69 -27.93 -5.68 5.49
C ALA A 69 -27.04 -5.07 4.40
N LYS A 70 -25.72 -5.30 4.46
CA LYS A 70 -24.77 -4.94 3.39
C LYS A 70 -23.83 -6.09 3.06
N VAL A 71 -23.36 -6.13 1.81
CA VAL A 71 -22.33 -7.06 1.38
C VAL A 71 -20.98 -6.59 1.91
N ALA A 72 -20.26 -7.47 2.59
CA ALA A 72 -18.91 -7.25 3.07
C ALA A 72 -17.93 -8.25 2.43
N THR A 73 -16.69 -7.81 2.20
CA THR A 73 -15.60 -8.66 1.72
C THR A 73 -14.73 -9.08 2.89
N VAL A 74 -14.53 -10.39 3.06
CA VAL A 74 -13.63 -10.93 4.08
C VAL A 74 -12.21 -10.95 3.52
N ILE A 75 -11.30 -10.30 4.23
CA ILE A 75 -9.88 -10.24 3.90
C ILE A 75 -9.09 -10.94 5.02
N ALA A 76 -8.36 -11.99 4.67
CA ALA A 76 -7.40 -12.63 5.56
C ALA A 76 -6.12 -11.80 5.59
N ALA A 77 -5.80 -11.24 6.75
CA ALA A 77 -4.69 -10.32 6.97
C ALA A 77 -3.72 -10.90 8.01
N PRO A 78 -2.91 -11.93 7.65
CA PRO A 78 -1.96 -12.53 8.59
C PRO A 78 -0.86 -11.52 8.99
N PRO A 79 -0.23 -11.67 10.17
CA PRO A 79 0.87 -10.81 10.58
C PRO A 79 1.99 -10.75 9.53
N MET A 80 2.43 -9.55 9.20
CA MET A 80 3.56 -9.32 8.29
C MET A 80 4.84 -9.04 9.08
N LEU A 81 5.97 -9.45 8.51
CA LEU A 81 7.28 -9.19 9.06
C LEU A 81 7.99 -8.09 8.25
N VAL A 82 8.46 -7.05 8.94
CA VAL A 82 9.22 -5.96 8.32
C VAL A 82 10.65 -6.43 8.11
N ALA A 83 11.06 -6.55 6.84
CA ALA A 83 12.40 -7.04 6.51
C ALA A 83 13.49 -5.94 6.58
N GLY A 84 13.09 -4.67 6.48
CA GLY A 84 14.02 -3.56 6.42
C GLY A 84 13.32 -2.23 6.17
N LEU A 85 14.12 -1.18 6.05
CA LEU A 85 13.69 0.19 5.77
C LEU A 85 14.46 0.75 4.57
N VAL A 86 13.83 1.70 3.88
CA VAL A 86 14.43 2.46 2.79
C VAL A 86 14.17 3.93 3.06
N ALA A 87 15.23 4.73 3.07
CA ALA A 87 15.16 6.19 3.14
C ALA A 87 15.39 6.78 1.75
N TYR A 88 14.66 7.86 1.46
CA TYR A 88 14.74 8.58 0.19
C TYR A 88 15.19 10.02 0.41
N ALA A 89 15.86 10.60 -0.58
CA ALA A 89 16.13 12.03 -0.70
C ALA A 89 15.38 12.58 -1.91
N ASP A 90 14.99 13.84 -1.84
CA ASP A 90 14.61 14.58 -3.03
C ASP A 90 15.87 15.08 -3.74
N GLU A 91 16.13 14.57 -4.94
CA GLU A 91 17.17 15.05 -5.83
C GLU A 91 16.52 15.43 -7.17
N ASN A 92 16.59 16.71 -7.53
CA ASN A 92 16.05 17.24 -8.79
C ASN A 92 14.58 16.87 -9.03
N HIS A 93 13.71 17.06 -8.02
CA HIS A 93 12.29 16.72 -8.06
C HIS A 93 12.01 15.22 -8.24
N SER A 94 12.92 14.39 -7.75
CA SER A 94 12.78 12.93 -7.83
C SER A 94 13.26 12.28 -6.54
N LEU A 95 12.43 11.38 -6.01
CA LEU A 95 12.79 10.59 -4.84
C LEU A 95 13.82 9.53 -5.25
N LYS A 96 15.06 9.70 -4.77
CA LYS A 96 16.13 8.73 -4.94
C LYS A 96 16.42 8.01 -3.64
N GLU A 97 16.73 6.72 -3.77
CA GLU A 97 17.10 5.90 -2.63
C GLU A 97 18.44 6.37 -2.06
N LEU A 98 18.43 6.79 -0.79
CA LEU A 98 19.63 7.18 -0.05
C LEU A 98 20.30 5.95 0.58
N VAL A 99 19.53 5.27 1.43
CA VAL A 99 20.02 4.17 2.26
C VAL A 99 18.92 3.12 2.37
N ARG A 100 19.34 1.86 2.26
CA ARG A 100 18.50 0.70 2.55
C ARG A 100 19.15 -0.12 3.66
N VAL A 101 18.37 -0.38 4.70
CA VAL A 101 18.80 -1.17 5.85
C VAL A 101 17.96 -2.42 5.92
N TRP A 102 18.62 -3.57 5.89
CA TRP A 102 18.02 -4.88 6.00
C TRP A 102 18.27 -5.47 7.38
N SER A 103 17.23 -6.06 7.95
CA SER A 103 17.30 -6.69 9.25
C SER A 103 18.02 -8.05 9.20
N LYS A 104 18.73 -8.42 10.27
CA LYS A 104 19.34 -9.75 10.50
C LYS A 104 18.31 -10.71 11.05
N SER A 105 17.35 -10.25 11.85
CA SER A 105 16.33 -11.06 12.52
C SER A 105 15.15 -11.39 11.61
N VAL A 106 15.43 -11.92 10.43
CA VAL A 106 14.43 -12.32 9.43
C VAL A 106 14.66 -13.74 8.95
N PRO A 107 13.63 -14.47 8.51
CA PRO A 107 13.80 -15.81 7.94
C PRO A 107 14.58 -15.74 6.60
N VAL A 108 15.90 -15.93 6.71
CA VAL A 108 16.87 -15.76 5.62
C VAL A 108 16.55 -16.64 4.42
N ASP A 109 16.10 -17.87 4.64
CA ASP A 109 15.82 -18.83 3.57
C ASP A 109 14.67 -18.38 2.67
N LEU A 110 13.60 -17.84 3.27
CA LEU A 110 12.44 -17.33 2.53
C LEU A 110 12.80 -16.10 1.70
N ILE A 111 13.61 -15.21 2.28
CA ILE A 111 14.02 -13.97 1.61
C ILE A 111 14.98 -14.27 0.47
N ARG A 112 16.03 -15.06 0.68
CA ARG A 112 17.02 -15.39 -0.37
C ARG A 112 16.40 -16.12 -1.54
N ARG A 113 15.37 -16.95 -1.31
CA ARG A 113 14.60 -17.60 -2.38
C ARG A 113 13.89 -16.59 -3.29
N LYS A 114 13.43 -15.46 -2.76
CA LYS A 114 12.74 -14.41 -3.52
C LYS A 114 13.67 -13.28 -3.99
N MET A 115 14.71 -12.99 -3.23
CA MET A 115 15.70 -11.94 -3.45
C MET A 115 17.10 -12.51 -3.23
N PRO A 116 17.73 -13.12 -4.24
CA PRO A 116 19.05 -13.73 -4.11
C PRO A 116 20.17 -12.74 -3.76
N SER A 117 20.03 -11.48 -4.16
CA SER A 117 21.00 -10.41 -3.89
C SER A 117 20.88 -9.81 -2.48
N TRP A 118 19.96 -10.31 -1.65
CA TRP A 118 19.72 -9.80 -0.32
C TRP A 118 20.89 -10.08 0.64
N ARG A 119 21.37 -9.03 1.33
CA ARG A 119 22.42 -9.11 2.34
C ARG A 119 22.02 -8.25 3.55
N PRO A 120 22.05 -8.79 4.78
CA PRO A 120 21.74 -8.02 5.98
C PRO A 120 22.84 -7.00 6.28
N ASN A 121 22.47 -5.78 6.68
CA ASN A 121 23.40 -4.67 6.92
C ASN A 121 22.93 -3.73 8.05
N GLU A 122 22.23 -4.26 9.06
CA GLU A 122 21.62 -3.46 10.16
C GLU A 122 22.53 -2.40 10.74
N GLU A 123 23.67 -2.79 11.31
CA GLU A 123 24.54 -1.88 12.07
C GLU A 123 25.15 -0.78 11.18
N GLU A 124 25.67 -1.16 10.02
CA GLU A 124 26.26 -0.20 9.07
C GLU A 124 25.20 0.70 8.45
N GLY A 125 24.03 0.14 8.13
CA GLY A 125 22.92 0.84 7.51
C GLY A 125 22.31 1.89 8.45
N LEU A 126 22.17 1.55 9.74
CA LEU A 126 21.68 2.49 10.74
C LEU A 126 22.66 3.65 10.96
N LYS A 127 23.98 3.37 11.06
CA LYS A 127 24.99 4.43 11.17
C LYS A 127 24.98 5.38 9.96
N LYS A 128 24.80 4.84 8.75
CA LYS A 128 24.67 5.65 7.52
C LYS A 128 23.38 6.45 7.48
N LEU A 129 22.30 5.91 8.01
CA LEU A 129 21.03 6.62 8.09
C LEU A 129 21.11 7.78 9.09
N GLU A 130 21.73 7.56 10.25
CA GLU A 130 21.95 8.58 11.27
C GLU A 130 22.80 9.75 10.75
N SER A 131 23.87 9.46 10.01
CA SER A 131 24.73 10.51 9.44
C SER A 131 24.09 11.29 8.28
N LEU A 132 23.07 10.72 7.63
CA LEU A 132 22.39 11.32 6.47
C LEU A 132 20.97 11.79 6.79
N LYS A 133 20.61 11.89 8.07
CA LYS A 133 19.25 12.20 8.53
C LYS A 133 18.71 13.52 7.95
N ASP A 134 19.56 14.53 7.82
CA ASP A 134 19.19 15.87 7.33
C ASP A 134 18.84 15.89 5.83
N ARG A 135 19.21 14.84 5.09
CA ARG A 135 18.94 14.72 3.64
C ARG A 135 17.69 13.90 3.33
N VAL A 136 17.06 13.30 4.33
CA VAL A 136 15.88 12.47 4.16
C VAL A 136 14.71 13.36 3.77
N ALA A 137 14.01 13.00 2.69
CA ALA A 137 12.78 13.66 2.29
C ALA A 137 11.64 13.28 3.24
N GLU A 138 10.88 14.29 3.68
CA GLU A 138 9.62 14.12 4.42
C GLU A 138 8.42 13.88 3.49
#